data_AF-A0A1I8PJQ5-F1
#
_entry.id   AF-A0A1I8PJQ5-F1
#
_cell.length_a   1.000
_cell.length_b   1.000
_cell.length_c   1.000
_cell.angle_alpha   90.00
_cell.angle_beta   90.00
_cell.angle_gamma   90.00
#
_symmetry.space_group_name_H-M   'P 1'
#
loop_
_entity.id
_entity.type
_entity.pdbx_description
1 polymer ?
#
loop_
_entity_poly.entity_id
_entity_poly.type
_entity_poly.pdbx_seq_one_letter_code
_entity_poly.pdbx_strand_id
1 'polypeptide(L)'
;MCLSTPTTTENGADKTSATCSASSQCANATDVACNNLKPKTALHDSNHNHNNTANMNSIIRHRTDGQNTEAKQHEQKNSKTKDSKNHTSSVASATSLGYSEENAVYKEVPITKEIQEAIENEVQAKEFKPEIKWLDLVAQLYLHLGAVYGFYLLFSAKSQTWMWLVLAVWVSGIGITAGAHRLWSHKSYNASLPLRILLIFLFTIAGQRDAYTWALDHRIHHKFSETEADPHNAKRGFWFAHVGWLFLTPHPKVAEKRKVIDMSDLENDAVVMFQRKWFIPMFSIISIGLPVLVPWHFWGESLWRSFWICFNLRFTATLNAAFFVNSVAHMWGSKPYDKNISPVESRLVSFMALGEGWHNYHHVFPWDYKTGEFGSYKLNITTAFIDFCAKLGLAKGLKSVSPDMVKRRAMKCGDGSRFLTDEYAHKDAVWGYGDRDIPKDDLQELKGMN
;
A
#
# COMPACT_ATOMS: atom_id res chain seq x y z
N MET A 1 -17.38 35.99 40.90
CA MET A 1 -18.48 35.33 41.63
C MET A 1 -18.39 33.85 41.29
N CYS A 2 -17.83 33.05 42.20
CA CYS A 2 -18.56 32.20 43.19
C CYS A 2 -18.88 30.83 42.55
N LEU A 3 -18.27 29.70 42.94
CA LEU A 3 -18.22 29.05 44.27
C LEU A 3 -19.63 28.56 44.71
N SER A 4 -19.84 27.39 45.33
CA SER A 4 -18.88 26.52 46.06
C SER A 4 -19.32 25.03 46.12
N THR A 5 -18.37 24.13 46.39
CA THR A 5 -18.53 22.96 47.30
C THR A 5 -17.92 23.34 48.68
N PRO A 6 -17.78 22.51 49.73
CA PRO A 6 -18.25 21.13 50.02
C PRO A 6 -18.91 20.99 51.43
N THR A 7 -19.16 19.75 51.90
CA THR A 7 -18.83 19.15 53.24
C THR A 7 -19.45 17.74 53.30
N THR A 8 -18.96 16.64 53.90
CA THR A 8 -17.92 16.25 54.90
C THR A 8 -18.33 16.15 56.38
N THR A 9 -18.62 14.90 56.83
CA THR A 9 -18.27 14.24 58.12
C THR A 9 -18.52 12.73 57.94
N GLU A 10 -17.73 11.71 58.33
CA GLU A 10 -16.50 11.49 59.12
C GLU A 10 -16.72 10.77 60.48
N ASN A 11 -15.78 9.85 60.80
CA ASN A 11 -15.53 9.12 62.06
C ASN A 11 -16.31 7.79 62.33
N GLY A 12 -15.67 6.73 62.83
CA GLY A 12 -14.23 6.52 63.05
C GLY A 12 -13.85 5.35 63.98
N ALA A 13 -12.54 5.04 64.07
CA ALA A 13 -11.86 4.07 64.97
C ALA A 13 -12.24 2.57 64.75
N ASP A 14 -11.42 1.53 65.03
CA ASP A 14 -10.07 1.35 65.62
C ASP A 14 -9.61 -0.11 65.30
N LYS A 15 -8.39 -0.68 65.48
CA LYS A 15 -6.95 -0.34 65.73
C LYS A 15 -6.16 -1.68 65.47
N THR A 16 -4.84 -1.95 65.59
CA THR A 16 -3.60 -1.31 66.10
C THR A 16 -2.34 -1.99 65.47
N SER A 17 -1.26 -1.23 65.19
CA SER A 17 0.19 -1.64 65.26
C SER A 17 0.75 -2.84 64.44
N ALA A 18 2.05 -2.93 64.09
CA ALA A 18 3.26 -2.32 64.68
C ALA A 18 4.36 -1.89 63.67
N THR A 19 5.50 -1.39 64.17
CA THR A 19 6.46 -0.52 63.44
C THR A 19 7.94 -0.69 63.83
N CYS A 20 8.88 -0.51 62.88
CA CYS A 20 10.28 -0.03 63.00
C CYS A 20 10.84 0.30 61.58
N SER A 21 11.79 1.19 61.23
CA SER A 21 12.78 2.09 61.89
C SER A 21 14.11 1.45 62.36
N ALA A 22 15.33 1.96 62.04
CA ALA A 22 15.74 3.10 61.18
C ALA A 22 17.25 3.06 60.74
N SER A 23 17.63 4.02 59.87
CA SER A 23 18.91 4.80 59.81
C SER A 23 20.30 4.21 59.44
N SER A 24 20.87 4.77 58.36
CA SER A 24 22.17 5.51 58.24
C SER A 24 23.56 4.86 58.04
N GLN A 25 24.17 5.25 56.90
CA GLN A 25 25.53 5.83 56.69
C GLN A 25 26.84 4.99 56.55
N CYS A 26 27.66 5.44 55.57
CA CYS A 26 29.13 5.35 55.43
C CYS A 26 29.83 3.98 55.21
N ALA A 27 31.07 3.90 54.68
CA ALA A 27 31.80 4.71 53.68
C ALA A 27 33.14 4.03 53.25
N ASN A 28 33.57 4.26 51.99
CA ASN A 28 34.95 4.22 51.45
C ASN A 28 35.82 2.92 51.42
N ALA A 29 36.75 2.93 50.43
CA ALA A 29 38.08 2.29 50.39
C ALA A 29 38.20 0.75 50.23
N THR A 30 39.19 0.19 49.52
CA THR A 30 40.19 0.72 48.54
C THR A 30 40.82 -0.42 47.71
N ASP A 31 41.01 -0.19 46.41
CA ASP A 31 42.16 -0.57 45.54
C ASP A 31 42.75 -2.01 45.44
N VAL A 32 43.65 -2.13 44.45
CA VAL A 32 44.62 -3.22 44.15
C VAL A 32 44.08 -4.44 43.37
N ALA A 33 44.75 -4.97 42.32
CA ALA A 33 45.54 -4.39 41.22
C ALA A 33 45.78 -5.47 40.13
N CYS A 34 46.05 -5.04 38.90
CA CYS A 34 46.84 -5.69 37.83
C CYS A 34 47.02 -7.24 37.82
N ASN A 35 46.65 -7.88 36.71
CA ASN A 35 47.68 -8.11 35.68
C ASN A 35 47.22 -8.46 34.25
N ASN A 36 48.15 -8.24 33.33
CA ASN A 36 48.08 -8.38 31.87
C ASN A 36 47.87 -9.83 31.38
N LEU A 37 47.32 -10.00 30.17
CA LEU A 37 47.88 -10.94 29.16
C LEU A 37 47.30 -10.75 27.73
N LYS A 38 48.15 -10.26 26.83
CA LYS A 38 48.12 -10.34 25.35
C LYS A 38 49.58 -10.16 24.85
N PRO A 39 49.97 -10.51 23.61
CA PRO A 39 49.18 -11.11 22.53
C PRO A 39 49.75 -12.46 22.03
N LYS A 40 49.13 -13.06 21.01
CA LYS A 40 49.85 -13.82 19.98
C LYS A 40 49.34 -13.42 18.59
N THR A 41 50.26 -13.23 17.67
CA THR A 41 50.03 -12.97 16.24
C THR A 41 50.34 -14.21 15.42
N ALA A 42 49.63 -14.38 14.31
CA ALA A 42 50.03 -15.22 13.19
C ALA A 42 49.46 -14.58 11.91
N LEU A 43 50.29 -14.40 10.88
CA LEU A 43 49.85 -13.99 9.56
C LEU A 43 49.68 -15.25 8.70
N HIS A 44 48.69 -15.29 7.80
CA HIS A 44 48.97 -15.15 6.36
C HIS A 44 47.71 -14.99 5.50
N ASP A 45 47.95 -14.42 4.32
CA ASP A 45 47.23 -14.52 3.05
C ASP A 45 45.74 -14.12 2.92
N SER A 46 45.61 -12.96 2.29
CA SER A 46 44.57 -12.54 1.34
C SER A 46 43.84 -13.64 0.56
N ASN A 47 42.52 -13.53 0.46
CA ASN A 47 41.92 -12.92 -0.74
C ASN A 47 40.46 -12.50 -0.55
N HIS A 48 40.04 -11.44 -1.25
CA HIS A 48 38.63 -11.05 -1.36
C HIS A 48 37.90 -12.05 -2.26
N ASN A 49 36.85 -12.71 -1.75
CA ASN A 49 35.99 -13.57 -2.55
C ASN A 49 34.61 -12.95 -2.78
N HIS A 50 34.55 -11.92 -3.64
CA HIS A 50 33.32 -11.54 -4.30
C HIS A 50 33.03 -12.57 -5.39
N ASN A 51 32.00 -13.41 -5.21
CA ASN A 51 31.06 -13.89 -6.24
C ASN A 51 30.22 -15.04 -5.69
N ASN A 52 28.90 -14.85 -5.54
CA ASN A 52 27.98 -15.97 -5.35
C ASN A 52 26.58 -15.69 -5.94
N THR A 53 26.57 -15.16 -7.16
CA THR A 53 25.37 -14.83 -7.97
C THR A 53 25.51 -15.37 -9.40
N ALA A 54 26.21 -16.50 -9.56
CA ALA A 54 26.63 -17.03 -10.87
C ALA A 54 26.59 -18.57 -10.99
N ASN A 55 25.62 -19.26 -10.36
CA ASN A 55 25.49 -20.72 -10.52
C ASN A 55 24.05 -21.25 -10.54
N MET A 56 23.13 -20.56 -11.23
CA MET A 56 21.75 -21.06 -11.47
C MET A 56 21.21 -20.80 -12.89
N ASN A 57 22.07 -20.32 -13.81
CA ASN A 57 21.72 -20.04 -15.22
C ASN A 57 22.26 -21.09 -16.22
N SER A 58 22.88 -22.17 -15.74
CA SER A 58 23.62 -23.16 -16.53
C SER A 58 22.81 -24.38 -16.97
N ILE A 59 21.60 -24.60 -16.44
CA ILE A 59 20.83 -25.84 -16.64
C ILE A 59 19.73 -25.71 -17.73
N ILE A 60 19.39 -24.49 -18.18
CA ILE A 60 18.36 -24.25 -19.22
C ILE A 60 19.00 -23.67 -20.51
N ARG A 61 20.04 -24.35 -21.04
CA ARG A 61 20.65 -24.06 -22.36
C ARG A 61 21.14 -25.30 -23.12
N HIS A 62 20.48 -26.46 -23.00
CA HIS A 62 20.79 -27.64 -23.82
C HIS A 62 19.54 -28.50 -24.14
N ARG A 63 18.58 -27.99 -24.93
CA ARG A 63 17.58 -28.86 -25.59
C ARG A 63 16.87 -28.35 -26.86
N THR A 64 17.48 -27.47 -27.64
CA THR A 64 16.94 -27.04 -28.95
C THR A 64 18.04 -26.83 -29.99
N ASP A 65 18.81 -27.88 -30.27
CA ASP A 65 19.65 -28.01 -31.46
C ASP A 65 19.78 -29.49 -31.81
N GLY A 66 19.66 -29.84 -33.09
CA GLY A 66 19.87 -31.20 -33.58
C GLY A 66 18.62 -32.03 -33.91
N GLN A 67 17.86 -31.63 -34.93
CA GLN A 67 17.30 -32.58 -35.93
C GLN A 67 16.85 -31.85 -37.21
N ASN A 68 16.84 -32.59 -38.32
CA ASN A 68 16.28 -32.22 -39.64
C ASN A 68 16.99 -31.11 -40.44
N THR A 69 18.28 -31.30 -40.73
CA THR A 69 18.81 -30.95 -42.05
C THR A 69 18.82 -32.20 -42.94
N GLU A 70 17.83 -32.38 -43.83
CA GLU A 70 18.01 -33.06 -45.13
C GLU A 70 16.71 -33.08 -45.97
N ALA A 71 16.67 -32.25 -47.03
CA ALA A 71 16.02 -32.50 -48.33
C ALA A 71 16.19 -31.23 -49.20
N LYS A 72 16.43 -31.38 -50.51
CA LYS A 72 16.65 -30.26 -51.44
C LYS A 72 15.68 -30.29 -52.63
N GLN A 73 15.53 -29.10 -53.23
CA GLN A 73 15.41 -28.83 -54.68
C GLN A 73 14.04 -28.99 -55.40
N HIS A 74 13.90 -28.13 -56.44
CA HIS A 74 12.91 -28.11 -57.54
C HIS A 74 11.42 -27.83 -57.17
N GLU A 75 10.62 -27.04 -57.93
CA GLU A 75 10.92 -25.97 -58.91
C GLU A 75 9.65 -25.11 -59.24
N GLN A 76 9.82 -24.05 -60.06
CA GLN A 76 8.84 -23.39 -60.96
C GLN A 76 7.66 -22.51 -60.47
N LYS A 77 7.85 -21.19 -60.71
CA LYS A 77 7.05 -20.28 -61.60
C LYS A 77 5.55 -19.94 -61.37
N ASN A 78 5.34 -18.61 -61.38
CA ASN A 78 4.38 -17.84 -62.20
C ASN A 78 3.02 -17.32 -61.67
N SER A 79 2.60 -16.21 -62.31
CA SER A 79 1.38 -15.40 -62.21
C SER A 79 1.18 -14.62 -60.89
N LYS A 80 1.10 -13.28 -60.83
CA LYS A 80 0.37 -12.23 -61.61
C LYS A 80 -1.17 -12.22 -61.43
N THR A 81 -1.62 -11.39 -60.49
CA THR A 81 -2.67 -10.35 -60.60
C THR A 81 -2.51 -9.47 -59.35
N LYS A 82 -2.27 -8.16 -59.39
CA LYS A 82 -3.16 -7.06 -59.82
C LYS A 82 -4.58 -7.19 -59.29
N ASP A 83 -4.93 -6.38 -58.28
CA ASP A 83 -5.86 -5.29 -58.55
C ASP A 83 -5.54 -4.05 -57.68
N SER A 84 -6.16 -2.90 -57.98
CA SER A 84 -5.95 -1.63 -57.27
C SER A 84 -7.26 -0.84 -57.17
N LYS A 85 -7.50 -0.18 -56.04
CA LYS A 85 -8.51 0.90 -55.91
C LYS A 85 -8.13 1.93 -54.85
N ASN A 86 -8.45 3.18 -55.16
CA ASN A 86 -7.84 4.38 -54.59
C ASN A 86 -8.43 4.83 -53.25
N HIS A 87 -7.63 5.63 -52.52
CA HIS A 87 -7.99 6.78 -51.70
C HIS A 87 -9.33 6.78 -50.91
N THR A 88 -9.21 6.98 -49.60
CA THR A 88 -9.25 8.37 -49.08
C THR A 88 -8.53 8.48 -47.74
N SER A 89 -8.05 9.68 -47.41
CA SER A 89 -7.33 9.96 -46.16
C SER A 89 -8.27 10.47 -45.07
N SER A 90 -8.19 9.91 -43.88
CA SER A 90 -8.56 10.63 -42.65
C SER A 90 -7.48 10.41 -41.59
N VAL A 91 -6.97 11.51 -41.03
CA VAL A 91 -5.97 11.47 -39.94
C VAL A 91 -6.75 11.31 -38.63
N ALA A 92 -7.01 10.07 -38.24
CA ALA A 92 -7.78 9.74 -37.05
C ALA A 92 -6.90 9.78 -35.79
N SER A 93 -7.13 10.81 -34.97
CA SER A 93 -6.45 11.09 -33.70
C SER A 93 -6.28 9.88 -32.78
N ALA A 94 -5.04 9.39 -32.61
CA ALA A 94 -4.69 8.30 -31.71
C ALA A 94 -4.64 8.75 -30.22
N THR A 95 -5.73 9.33 -29.71
CA THR A 95 -5.81 9.90 -28.35
C THR A 95 -7.13 9.57 -27.62
N SER A 96 -7.61 8.34 -27.75
CA SER A 96 -8.53 7.75 -26.75
C SER A 96 -8.09 6.32 -26.41
N LEU A 97 -8.27 5.93 -25.15
CA LEU A 97 -8.11 4.54 -24.74
C LEU A 97 -9.32 3.76 -25.25
N GLY A 98 -9.16 3.13 -26.41
CA GLY A 98 -10.20 2.30 -27.03
C GLY A 98 -10.50 1.08 -26.15
N TYR A 99 -11.73 1.02 -25.65
CA TYR A 99 -12.24 -0.16 -24.94
C TYR A 99 -12.41 -1.34 -25.91
N SER A 100 -12.03 -2.53 -25.46
CA SER A 100 -12.44 -3.80 -26.06
C SER A 100 -12.70 -4.82 -24.95
N GLU A 101 -13.78 -5.60 -25.12
CA GLU A 101 -14.22 -6.59 -24.11
C GLU A 101 -13.15 -7.65 -23.83
N GLU A 102 -12.34 -8.00 -24.83
CA GLU A 102 -11.30 -9.04 -24.68
C GLU A 102 -10.19 -8.66 -23.69
N ASN A 103 -9.96 -7.35 -23.47
CA ASN A 103 -9.00 -6.85 -22.49
C ASN A 103 -9.57 -6.79 -21.05
N ALA A 104 -10.84 -7.15 -20.84
CA ALA A 104 -11.49 -7.15 -19.53
C ALA A 104 -11.47 -8.51 -18.82
N VAL A 105 -11.01 -9.58 -19.49
CA VAL A 105 -11.10 -10.97 -18.98
C VAL A 105 -9.72 -11.54 -18.70
N TYR A 106 -9.42 -11.77 -17.42
CA TYR A 106 -8.20 -12.46 -16.99
C TYR A 106 -8.05 -13.83 -17.70
N LYS A 107 -6.83 -14.15 -18.14
CA LYS A 107 -6.45 -15.44 -18.74
C LYS A 107 -5.38 -16.09 -17.84
N GLU A 108 -5.80 -17.04 -17.01
CA GLU A 108 -4.89 -17.80 -16.14
C GLU A 108 -4.05 -18.81 -16.94
N VAL A 109 -2.80 -19.01 -16.52
CA VAL A 109 -1.95 -20.09 -17.05
C VAL A 109 -2.29 -21.38 -16.29
N PRO A 110 -2.66 -22.48 -16.97
CA PRO A 110 -3.01 -23.73 -16.29
C PRO A 110 -1.79 -24.37 -15.64
N ILE A 111 -1.76 -24.39 -14.30
CA ILE A 111 -0.77 -25.11 -13.50
C ILE A 111 -1.23 -26.59 -13.43
N THR A 112 -0.34 -27.53 -13.72
CA THR A 112 -0.67 -28.97 -13.66
C THR A 112 -0.63 -29.47 -12.21
N LYS A 113 -1.28 -30.62 -11.94
CA LYS A 113 -1.33 -31.19 -10.58
C LYS A 113 0.06 -31.55 -10.06
N GLU A 114 0.96 -32.04 -10.90
CA GLU A 114 2.32 -32.41 -10.50
C GLU A 114 3.12 -31.17 -10.05
N ILE A 115 2.88 -30.00 -10.67
CA ILE A 115 3.49 -28.73 -10.26
C ILE A 115 2.89 -28.25 -8.94
N GLN A 116 1.57 -28.36 -8.76
CA GLN A 116 0.90 -28.01 -7.50
C GLN A 116 1.40 -28.89 -6.34
N GLU A 117 1.45 -30.21 -6.53
CA GLU A 117 1.93 -31.18 -5.53
C GLU A 117 3.43 -31.00 -5.25
N ALA A 118 4.28 -30.68 -6.24
CA ALA A 118 5.69 -30.36 -6.02
C ALA A 118 5.87 -29.10 -5.15
N ILE A 119 5.11 -28.03 -5.44
CA ILE A 119 5.12 -26.80 -4.65
C ILE A 119 4.62 -27.06 -3.23
N GLU A 120 3.54 -27.82 -3.05
CA GLU A 120 2.99 -28.13 -1.73
C GLU A 120 3.96 -28.95 -0.86
N ASN A 121 4.74 -29.85 -1.46
CA ASN A 121 5.77 -30.61 -0.76
C ASN A 121 7.02 -29.77 -0.39
N GLU A 122 7.51 -28.87 -1.25
CA GLU A 122 8.57 -27.91 -0.84
C GLU A 122 8.09 -26.93 0.24
N VAL A 123 6.79 -26.60 0.25
CA VAL A 123 6.18 -25.66 1.19
C VAL A 123 5.85 -26.30 2.56
N GLN A 124 6.04 -27.62 2.75
CA GLN A 124 5.92 -28.28 4.05
C GLN A 124 7.13 -28.02 4.99
N ALA A 125 7.20 -26.75 5.41
CA ALA A 125 7.58 -26.34 6.76
C ALA A 125 8.97 -26.73 7.27
N LYS A 126 10.00 -26.03 6.76
CA LYS A 126 10.76 -25.21 7.72
C LYS A 126 9.88 -24.03 8.13
N GLU A 127 9.65 -23.88 9.44
CA GLU A 127 8.97 -22.73 10.02
C GLU A 127 9.60 -21.42 9.53
N PHE A 128 8.85 -20.57 8.82
CA PHE A 128 9.39 -19.30 8.31
C PHE A 128 9.65 -18.34 9.47
N LYS A 129 10.92 -17.99 9.68
CA LYS A 129 11.35 -17.02 10.70
C LYS A 129 11.73 -15.72 10.01
N PRO A 130 11.00 -14.62 10.24
CA PRO A 130 11.32 -13.33 9.63
C PRO A 130 12.60 -12.76 10.23
N GLU A 131 13.52 -12.32 9.38
CA GLU A 131 14.79 -11.71 9.76
C GLU A 131 14.69 -10.18 9.72
N ILE A 132 15.49 -9.49 10.53
CA ILE A 132 15.53 -8.02 10.56
C ILE A 132 16.43 -7.51 9.43
N LYS A 133 15.84 -6.78 8.49
CA LYS A 133 16.54 -5.97 7.49
C LYS A 133 17.03 -4.69 8.16
N TRP A 134 18.21 -4.76 8.77
CA TRP A 134 18.74 -3.71 9.65
C TRP A 134 18.78 -2.31 9.03
N LEU A 135 19.06 -2.17 7.73
CA LEU A 135 19.04 -0.87 7.05
C LEU A 135 17.62 -0.27 7.00
N ASP A 136 16.60 -1.08 6.73
CA ASP A 136 15.20 -0.64 6.74
C ASP A 136 14.75 -0.28 8.16
N LEU A 137 15.16 -1.05 9.18
CA LEU A 137 14.87 -0.73 10.58
C LEU A 137 15.51 0.60 11.01
N VAL A 138 16.78 0.82 10.66
CA VAL A 138 17.47 2.10 10.92
C VAL A 138 16.80 3.25 10.18
N ALA A 139 16.34 3.06 8.95
CA ALA A 139 15.57 4.07 8.22
C ALA A 139 14.23 4.38 8.91
N GLN A 140 13.49 3.37 9.38
CA GLN A 140 12.25 3.60 10.15
C GLN A 140 12.53 4.32 11.48
N LEU A 141 13.58 3.93 12.22
CA LEU A 141 13.95 4.61 13.47
C LEU A 141 14.33 6.08 13.23
N TYR A 142 15.11 6.37 12.18
CA TYR A 142 15.46 7.74 11.77
C TYR A 142 14.22 8.57 11.41
N LEU A 143 13.24 7.99 10.71
CA LEU A 143 11.99 8.66 10.35
C LEU A 143 11.07 8.91 11.55
N HIS A 144 10.99 7.99 12.52
CA HIS A 144 10.11 8.16 13.67
C HIS A 144 10.72 9.07 14.75
N LEU A 145 12.02 8.92 15.06
CA LEU A 145 12.73 9.85 15.96
C LEU A 145 12.83 11.26 15.33
N GLY A 146 13.07 11.32 14.01
CA GLY A 146 13.08 12.56 13.24
C GLY A 146 11.73 13.28 13.24
N ALA A 147 10.62 12.54 13.19
CA ALA A 147 9.27 13.11 13.28
C ALA A 147 8.97 13.68 14.68
N VAL A 148 9.40 13.00 15.75
CA VAL A 148 9.27 13.54 17.12
C VAL A 148 10.07 14.85 17.28
N TYR A 149 11.30 14.90 16.74
CA TYR A 149 12.09 16.13 16.74
C TYR A 149 11.50 17.23 15.85
N GLY A 150 10.95 16.88 14.68
CA GLY A 150 10.20 17.79 13.81
C GLY A 150 8.95 18.36 14.49
N PHE A 151 8.23 17.54 15.25
CA PHE A 151 7.06 17.97 16.03
C PHE A 151 7.45 18.93 17.17
N TYR A 152 8.57 18.68 17.85
CA TYR A 152 9.13 19.66 18.79
C TYR A 152 9.49 20.99 18.10
N LEU A 153 10.16 20.96 16.95
CA LEU A 153 10.51 22.17 16.19
C LEU A 153 9.29 22.93 15.63
N LEU A 154 8.16 22.26 15.42
CA LEU A 154 6.92 22.84 14.89
C LEU A 154 6.37 23.96 15.79
N PHE A 155 6.52 23.84 17.12
CA PHE A 155 6.16 24.89 18.09
C PHE A 155 7.00 26.17 17.96
N SER A 156 8.12 26.14 17.23
CA SER A 156 8.97 27.30 16.91
C SER A 156 9.00 27.64 15.42
N ALA A 157 8.07 27.09 14.63
CA ALA A 157 7.98 27.31 13.19
C ALA A 157 7.01 28.45 12.83
N LYS A 158 7.23 29.09 11.69
CA LYS A 158 6.35 30.15 11.18
C LYS A 158 4.97 29.59 10.80
N SER A 159 3.91 30.40 10.90
CA SER A 159 2.54 29.96 10.62
C SER A 159 2.35 29.50 9.16
N GLN A 160 3.08 30.07 8.21
CA GLN A 160 3.14 29.60 6.83
C GLN A 160 3.72 28.17 6.74
N THR A 161 4.71 27.83 7.57
CA THR A 161 5.28 26.47 7.67
C THR A 161 4.24 25.45 8.18
N TRP A 162 3.37 25.85 9.12
CA TRP A 162 2.24 25.02 9.56
C TRP A 162 1.21 24.81 8.43
N MET A 163 0.80 25.88 7.73
CA MET A 163 -0.14 25.78 6.61
C MET A 163 0.42 24.89 5.47
N TRP A 164 1.72 25.03 5.18
CA TRP A 164 2.43 24.22 4.19
C TRP A 164 2.54 22.76 4.60
N LEU A 165 2.82 22.47 5.88
CA LEU A 165 2.79 21.10 6.42
C LEU A 165 1.43 20.43 6.20
N VAL A 166 0.34 21.12 6.57
CA VAL A 166 -1.04 20.59 6.40
C VAL A 166 -1.35 20.36 4.91
N LEU A 167 -1.05 21.35 4.06
CA LEU A 167 -1.24 21.22 2.61
C LEU A 167 -0.44 20.04 2.03
N ALA A 168 0.83 19.89 2.41
CA ALA A 168 1.70 18.82 1.94
C ALA A 168 1.20 17.42 2.35
N VAL A 169 0.67 17.25 3.56
CA VAL A 169 0.02 16.00 3.99
C VAL A 169 -1.25 15.74 3.18
N TRP A 170 -2.11 16.75 3.00
CA TRP A 170 -3.38 16.58 2.28
C TRP A 170 -3.18 16.21 0.81
N VAL A 171 -2.29 16.90 0.10
CA VAL A 171 -2.02 16.57 -1.31
C VAL A 171 -1.26 15.25 -1.47
N SER A 172 -0.41 14.87 -0.50
CA SER A 172 0.18 13.52 -0.45
C SER A 172 -0.91 12.45 -0.30
N GLY A 173 -1.90 12.68 0.58
CA GLY A 173 -3.06 11.82 0.76
C GLY A 173 -3.83 11.61 -0.54
N ILE A 174 -4.23 12.70 -1.23
CA ILE A 174 -4.91 12.61 -2.53
C ILE A 174 -4.10 11.84 -3.58
N GLY A 175 -2.76 11.99 -3.58
CA GLY A 175 -1.87 11.22 -4.44
C GLY A 175 -1.93 9.70 -4.19
N ILE A 176 -2.01 9.28 -2.92
CA ILE A 176 -2.20 7.87 -2.55
C ILE A 176 -3.61 7.43 -2.93
N THR A 177 -4.64 8.14 -2.45
CA THR A 177 -6.02 7.66 -2.45
C THR A 177 -6.69 7.76 -3.83
N ALA A 178 -6.67 8.93 -4.48
CA ALA A 178 -7.22 9.09 -5.82
C ALA A 178 -6.30 8.48 -6.89
N GLY A 179 -4.98 8.46 -6.65
CA GLY A 179 -3.96 7.94 -7.58
C GLY A 179 -3.65 6.47 -7.38
N ALA A 180 -2.66 6.15 -6.55
CA ALA A 180 -2.11 4.79 -6.41
C ALA A 180 -3.18 3.74 -6.08
N HIS A 181 -4.13 4.09 -5.24
CA HIS A 181 -5.21 3.23 -4.77
C HIS A 181 -6.36 3.13 -5.78
N ARG A 182 -7.26 4.12 -5.83
CA ARG A 182 -8.53 4.05 -6.58
C ARG A 182 -8.34 3.97 -8.10
N LEU A 183 -7.37 4.69 -8.66
CA LEU A 183 -7.08 4.69 -10.10
C LEU A 183 -6.20 3.50 -10.49
N TRP A 184 -4.95 3.45 -9.99
CA TRP A 184 -3.95 2.51 -10.51
C TRP A 184 -4.04 1.10 -9.92
N SER A 185 -4.43 0.91 -8.66
CA SER A 185 -4.65 -0.45 -8.13
C SER A 185 -5.97 -1.03 -8.63
N HIS A 186 -7.07 -0.29 -8.45
CA HIS A 186 -8.43 -0.81 -8.55
C HIS A 186 -9.19 -0.50 -9.85
N LYS A 187 -8.66 0.37 -10.74
CA LYS A 187 -9.28 0.72 -12.03
C LYS A 187 -10.74 1.20 -11.87
N SER A 188 -11.04 1.90 -10.77
CA SER A 188 -12.41 2.29 -10.38
C SER A 188 -12.96 3.48 -11.19
N TYR A 189 -12.08 4.27 -11.80
CA TYR A 189 -12.40 5.33 -12.75
C TYR A 189 -11.27 5.50 -13.77
N ASN A 190 -11.53 6.22 -14.86
CA ASN A 190 -10.55 6.55 -15.88
C ASN A 190 -10.08 8.00 -15.75
N ALA A 191 -8.77 8.24 -15.85
CA ALA A 191 -8.17 9.57 -15.73
C ALA A 191 -7.52 10.06 -17.04
N SER A 192 -7.88 11.29 -17.42
CA SER A 192 -7.21 12.04 -18.50
C SER A 192 -5.71 12.21 -18.24
N LEU A 193 -4.92 12.44 -19.29
CA LEU A 193 -3.46 12.60 -19.17
C LEU A 193 -3.05 13.73 -18.19
N PRO A 194 -3.67 14.92 -18.18
CA PRO A 194 -3.35 15.95 -17.18
C PRO A 194 -3.64 15.49 -15.74
N LEU A 195 -4.74 14.76 -15.51
CA LEU A 195 -5.07 14.24 -14.18
C LEU A 195 -4.09 13.15 -13.74
N ARG A 196 -3.65 12.27 -14.64
CA ARG A 196 -2.62 11.26 -14.34
C ARG A 196 -1.27 11.92 -13.99
N ILE A 197 -0.86 12.95 -14.71
CA ILE A 197 0.35 13.72 -14.42
C ILE A 197 0.25 14.44 -13.06
N LEU A 198 -0.91 15.02 -12.74
CA LEU A 198 -1.16 15.59 -11.42
C LEU A 198 -1.06 14.54 -10.31
N LEU A 199 -1.78 13.42 -10.46
CA LEU A 199 -1.83 12.36 -9.44
C LEU A 199 -0.46 11.69 -9.23
N ILE A 200 0.34 11.49 -10.27
CA ILE A 200 1.67 10.86 -10.12
C ILE A 200 2.64 11.83 -9.42
N PHE A 201 2.52 13.13 -9.67
CA PHE A 201 3.27 14.16 -8.97
C PHE A 201 2.87 14.19 -7.48
N LEU A 202 1.57 14.23 -7.17
CA LEU A 202 1.07 14.18 -5.79
C LEU A 202 1.47 12.90 -5.05
N PHE A 203 1.37 11.73 -5.69
CA PHE A 203 1.85 10.47 -5.12
C PHE A 203 3.37 10.46 -4.90
N THR A 204 4.13 11.15 -5.75
CA THR A 204 5.58 11.29 -5.56
C THR A 204 5.92 12.21 -4.39
N ILE A 205 5.09 13.22 -4.07
CA ILE A 205 5.22 13.96 -2.80
C ILE A 205 5.02 12.98 -1.64
N ALA A 206 3.98 12.13 -1.68
CA ALA A 206 3.74 11.10 -0.67
C ALA A 206 4.89 10.07 -0.55
N GLY A 207 5.57 9.76 -1.66
CA GLY A 207 6.85 9.06 -1.72
C GLY A 207 6.82 7.58 -1.31
N GLN A 208 5.66 6.93 -1.32
CA GLN A 208 5.48 5.53 -0.95
C GLN A 208 5.91 4.55 -2.06
N ARG A 209 7.19 4.61 -2.48
CA ARG A 209 7.74 3.94 -3.69
C ARG A 209 7.09 4.43 -5.00
N ASP A 210 7.42 3.78 -6.10
CA ASP A 210 6.79 3.99 -7.40
C ASP A 210 5.37 3.42 -7.46
N ALA A 211 4.50 4.02 -8.28
CA ALA A 211 3.07 3.68 -8.30
C ALA A 211 2.80 2.24 -8.82
N TYR A 212 3.67 1.70 -9.67
CA TYR A 212 3.59 0.28 -10.08
C TYR A 212 3.83 -0.64 -8.88
N THR A 213 4.93 -0.44 -8.13
CA THR A 213 5.27 -1.32 -7.00
C THR A 213 4.25 -1.20 -5.87
N TRP A 214 3.72 0.01 -5.62
CA TRP A 214 2.63 0.21 -4.66
C TRP A 214 1.36 -0.55 -5.10
N ALA A 215 0.94 -0.39 -6.35
CA ALA A 215 -0.25 -1.06 -6.87
C ALA A 215 -0.11 -2.58 -6.95
N LEU A 216 1.09 -3.11 -7.24
CA LEU A 216 1.37 -4.54 -7.19
C LEU A 216 1.18 -5.08 -5.76
N ASP A 217 1.83 -4.48 -4.76
CA ASP A 217 1.72 -4.93 -3.38
C ASP A 217 0.27 -4.79 -2.85
N HIS A 218 -0.47 -3.76 -3.29
CA HIS A 218 -1.87 -3.55 -2.93
C HIS A 218 -2.84 -4.56 -3.61
N ARG A 219 -2.62 -4.88 -4.90
CA ARG A 219 -3.38 -5.91 -5.62
C ARG A 219 -3.24 -7.29 -4.96
N ILE A 220 -2.03 -7.63 -4.51
CA ILE A 220 -1.74 -8.86 -3.76
C ILE A 220 -2.44 -8.86 -2.40
N HIS A 221 -2.36 -7.76 -1.67
CA HIS A 221 -3.03 -7.61 -0.38
C HIS A 221 -4.54 -7.91 -0.49
N HIS A 222 -5.25 -7.36 -1.47
CA HIS A 222 -6.66 -7.71 -1.68
C HIS A 222 -6.87 -9.17 -2.13
N LYS A 223 -6.03 -9.71 -3.03
CA LYS A 223 -6.25 -11.07 -3.59
C LYS A 223 -5.94 -12.20 -2.59
N PHE A 224 -5.08 -11.92 -1.62
CA PHE A 224 -4.58 -12.92 -0.68
C PHE A 224 -4.65 -12.43 0.78
N SER A 225 -5.61 -11.55 1.10
CA SER A 225 -5.70 -10.83 2.37
C SER A 225 -5.69 -11.76 3.58
N GLU A 226 -4.90 -11.37 4.60
CA GLU A 226 -4.63 -12.17 5.79
C GLU A 226 -4.19 -13.62 5.53
N THR A 227 -3.36 -13.83 4.51
CA THR A 227 -2.59 -15.07 4.29
C THR A 227 -1.09 -14.79 4.28
N GLU A 228 -0.26 -15.82 4.24
CA GLU A 228 1.20 -15.66 4.09
C GLU A 228 1.67 -15.16 2.70
N ALA A 229 0.74 -14.82 1.81
CA ALA A 229 1.02 -14.06 0.58
C ALA A 229 0.66 -12.56 0.68
N ASP A 230 -0.07 -12.13 1.71
CA ASP A 230 -0.35 -10.73 1.99
C ASP A 230 0.92 -10.01 2.50
N PRO A 231 1.40 -8.93 1.84
CA PRO A 231 2.60 -8.22 2.26
C PRO A 231 2.55 -7.67 3.70
N HIS A 232 1.36 -7.38 4.23
CA HIS A 232 1.15 -6.77 5.54
C HIS A 232 0.09 -7.51 6.40
N ASN A 233 -0.05 -8.83 6.19
CA ASN A 233 -0.96 -9.75 6.88
C ASN A 233 -1.34 -9.35 8.32
N ALA A 234 -2.57 -8.88 8.52
CA ALA A 234 -3.10 -8.44 9.81
C ALA A 234 -3.09 -9.53 10.89
N LYS A 235 -3.20 -10.83 10.54
CA LYS A 235 -3.13 -11.95 11.51
C LYS A 235 -1.75 -12.09 12.17
N ARG A 236 -0.70 -11.45 11.63
CA ARG A 236 0.63 -11.38 12.27
C ARG A 236 0.73 -10.27 13.34
N GLY A 237 -0.38 -9.61 13.66
CA GLY A 237 -0.51 -8.66 14.76
C GLY A 237 -0.21 -7.22 14.40
N PHE A 238 -0.73 -6.28 15.21
CA PHE A 238 -0.76 -4.85 14.93
C PHE A 238 0.58 -4.29 14.46
N TRP A 239 1.66 -4.53 15.21
CA TRP A 239 2.99 -3.99 14.88
C TRP A 239 3.55 -4.50 13.56
N PHE A 240 3.22 -5.74 13.15
CA PHE A 240 3.63 -6.26 11.83
C PHE A 240 2.92 -5.50 10.71
N ALA A 241 1.59 -5.46 10.76
CA ALA A 241 0.76 -4.87 9.71
C ALA A 241 0.93 -3.34 9.60
N HIS A 242 1.19 -2.67 10.73
CA HIS A 242 1.44 -1.24 10.77
C HIS A 242 2.81 -0.91 10.13
N VAL A 243 3.92 -1.43 10.65
CA VAL A 243 5.28 -1.01 10.23
C VAL A 243 6.31 -2.15 10.12
N GLY A 244 6.13 -3.26 10.84
CA GLY A 244 7.07 -4.38 10.87
C GLY A 244 7.31 -5.03 9.51
N TRP A 245 6.29 -5.05 8.65
CA TRP A 245 6.39 -5.56 7.26
C TRP A 245 7.43 -4.82 6.41
N LEU A 246 7.78 -3.57 6.74
CA LEU A 246 8.78 -2.80 6.02
C LEU A 246 10.21 -3.22 6.34
N PHE A 247 10.50 -3.64 7.58
CA PHE A 247 11.86 -3.96 8.04
C PHE A 247 12.09 -5.43 8.39
N LEU A 248 11.08 -6.29 8.33
CA LEU A 248 11.22 -7.74 8.39
C LEU A 248 11.29 -8.35 6.99
N THR A 249 11.95 -9.50 6.83
CA THR A 249 11.92 -10.21 5.54
C THR A 249 10.48 -10.64 5.19
N PRO A 250 10.03 -10.44 3.95
CA PRO A 250 8.70 -10.88 3.52
C PRO A 250 8.63 -12.40 3.47
N HIS A 251 7.47 -12.98 3.76
CA HIS A 251 7.25 -14.42 3.62
C HIS A 251 7.41 -14.83 2.13
N PRO A 252 8.04 -15.98 1.79
CA PRO A 252 8.34 -16.35 0.40
C PRO A 252 7.13 -16.33 -0.54
N LYS A 253 5.93 -16.73 -0.06
CA LYS A 253 4.68 -16.69 -0.83
C LYS A 253 4.30 -15.27 -1.32
N VAL A 254 4.73 -14.20 -0.65
CA VAL A 254 4.57 -12.81 -1.15
C VAL A 254 5.36 -12.61 -2.45
N ALA A 255 6.62 -13.08 -2.49
CA ALA A 255 7.48 -12.98 -3.67
C ALA A 255 7.10 -13.97 -4.79
N GLU A 256 6.46 -15.08 -4.43
CA GLU A 256 5.81 -16.01 -5.36
C GLU A 256 4.58 -15.36 -6.02
N LYS A 257 3.59 -14.91 -5.22
CA LYS A 257 2.34 -14.36 -5.74
C LYS A 257 2.49 -13.00 -6.46
N ARG A 258 3.57 -12.24 -6.18
CA ARG A 258 3.99 -11.09 -7.03
C ARG A 258 4.13 -11.44 -8.52
N LYS A 259 4.38 -12.70 -8.88
CA LYS A 259 4.57 -13.14 -10.27
C LYS A 259 3.28 -13.50 -11.01
N VAL A 260 2.15 -13.61 -10.31
CA VAL A 260 0.86 -14.03 -10.91
C VAL A 260 -0.21 -12.93 -10.91
N ILE A 261 0.13 -11.72 -10.46
CA ILE A 261 -0.71 -10.53 -10.62
C ILE A 261 -0.39 -9.90 -11.98
N ASP A 262 -1.42 -9.76 -12.81
CA ASP A 262 -1.33 -8.94 -14.03
C ASP A 262 -1.15 -7.47 -13.67
N MET A 263 -0.16 -6.86 -14.32
CA MET A 263 0.23 -5.45 -14.19
C MET A 263 0.30 -4.74 -15.55
N SER A 264 -0.07 -5.43 -16.63
CA SER A 264 0.09 -4.95 -18.01
C SER A 264 -0.57 -3.59 -18.27
N ASP A 265 -1.66 -3.29 -17.57
CA ASP A 265 -2.32 -1.97 -17.62
C ASP A 265 -1.44 -0.82 -17.10
N LEU A 266 -0.58 -1.06 -16.12
CA LEU A 266 0.38 -0.07 -15.61
C LEU A 266 1.67 -0.06 -16.41
N GLU A 267 2.06 -1.18 -17.04
CA GLU A 267 3.18 -1.22 -17.99
C GLU A 267 2.87 -0.42 -19.26
N ASN A 268 1.61 -0.38 -19.67
CA ASN A 268 1.12 0.46 -20.76
C ASN A 268 0.85 1.93 -20.33
N ASP A 269 0.84 2.27 -19.03
CA ASP A 269 0.75 3.66 -18.58
C ASP A 269 2.13 4.32 -18.54
N ALA A 270 2.46 5.02 -19.61
CA ALA A 270 3.70 5.80 -19.74
C ALA A 270 3.95 6.80 -18.60
N VAL A 271 2.92 7.30 -17.90
CA VAL A 271 3.06 8.20 -16.75
C VAL A 271 3.58 7.43 -15.52
N VAL A 272 3.03 6.24 -15.27
CA VAL A 272 3.47 5.34 -14.19
C VAL A 272 4.89 4.83 -14.48
N MET A 273 5.16 4.36 -15.70
CA MET A 273 6.46 3.82 -16.07
C MET A 273 7.56 4.90 -16.15
N PHE A 274 7.22 6.14 -16.48
CA PHE A 274 8.13 7.28 -16.32
C PHE A 274 8.50 7.51 -14.85
N GLN A 275 7.50 7.59 -13.97
CA GLN A 275 7.75 7.81 -12.53
C GLN A 275 8.52 6.65 -11.90
N ARG A 276 8.25 5.40 -12.31
CA ARG A 276 9.02 4.22 -11.90
C ARG A 276 10.49 4.31 -12.32
N LYS A 277 10.75 4.64 -13.60
CA LYS A 277 12.12 4.77 -14.13
C LYS A 277 12.93 5.87 -13.43
N TRP A 278 12.28 6.97 -13.05
CA TRP A 278 12.92 8.14 -12.44
C TRP A 278 12.62 8.29 -10.94
N PHE A 279 12.14 7.25 -10.26
CA PHE A 279 11.60 7.37 -8.91
C PHE A 279 12.58 7.97 -7.90
N ILE A 280 13.85 7.55 -7.91
CA ILE A 280 14.86 8.01 -6.95
C ILE A 280 15.13 9.53 -7.08
N PRO A 281 15.51 10.09 -8.25
CA PRO A 281 15.67 11.53 -8.38
C PRO A 281 14.34 12.29 -8.22
N MET A 282 13.21 11.75 -8.68
CA MET A 282 11.90 12.36 -8.47
C MET A 282 11.53 12.45 -6.98
N PHE A 283 11.76 11.41 -6.18
CA PHE A 283 11.57 11.40 -4.73
C PHE A 283 12.44 12.47 -4.05
N SER A 284 13.73 12.51 -4.37
CA SER A 284 14.67 13.51 -3.82
C SER A 284 14.25 14.95 -4.15
N ILE A 285 13.71 15.21 -5.34
CA ILE A 285 13.28 16.56 -5.75
C ILE A 285 11.88 16.91 -5.22
N ILE A 286 10.92 15.97 -5.28
CA ILE A 286 9.48 16.25 -5.08
C ILE A 286 9.00 15.88 -3.67
N SER A 287 9.57 14.84 -3.05
CA SER A 287 9.25 14.48 -1.65
C SER A 287 10.16 15.16 -0.63
N ILE A 288 11.42 15.45 -0.98
CA ILE A 288 12.37 16.14 -0.09
C ILE A 288 12.54 17.61 -0.51
N GLY A 289 13.10 17.86 -1.69
CA GLY A 289 13.48 19.20 -2.14
C GLY A 289 12.35 20.23 -2.09
N LEU A 290 11.25 19.97 -2.79
CA LEU A 290 10.11 20.88 -2.89
C LEU A 290 9.48 21.21 -1.52
N PRO A 291 9.11 20.23 -0.66
CA PRO A 291 8.59 20.53 0.68
C PRO A 291 9.55 21.31 1.58
N VAL A 292 10.87 21.17 1.42
CA VAL A 292 11.89 21.78 2.30
C VAL A 292 12.37 23.14 1.80
N LEU A 293 12.51 23.32 0.49
CA LEU A 293 13.01 24.56 -0.11
C LEU A 293 11.94 25.65 -0.18
N VAL A 294 10.65 25.30 -0.31
CA VAL A 294 9.56 26.29 -0.36
C VAL A 294 9.48 27.13 0.93
N PRO A 295 9.43 26.56 2.15
CA PRO A 295 9.42 27.35 3.38
C PRO A 295 10.67 28.19 3.60
N TRP A 296 11.84 27.64 3.24
CA TRP A 296 13.11 28.33 3.34
C TRP A 296 13.17 29.55 2.40
N HIS A 297 12.72 29.41 1.15
CA HIS A 297 12.81 30.46 0.14
C HIS A 297 11.70 31.52 0.26
N PHE A 298 10.43 31.11 0.35
CA PHE A 298 9.29 32.04 0.18
C PHE A 298 8.90 32.80 1.46
N TRP A 299 9.21 32.27 2.66
CA TRP A 299 8.94 32.97 3.92
C TRP A 299 10.10 32.90 4.93
N GLY A 300 11.30 32.50 4.50
CA GLY A 300 12.51 32.56 5.31
C GLY A 300 12.44 31.71 6.57
N GLU A 301 11.84 30.52 6.52
CA GLU A 301 11.99 29.52 7.57
C GLU A 301 13.43 29.00 7.60
N SER A 302 13.90 28.52 8.76
CA SER A 302 15.21 27.86 8.82
C SER A 302 15.20 26.59 7.94
N LEU A 303 16.24 26.39 7.13
CA LEU A 303 16.36 25.17 6.30
C LEU A 303 16.34 23.89 7.18
N TRP A 304 16.90 23.97 8.40
CA TRP A 304 16.87 22.88 9.39
C TRP A 304 15.45 22.58 9.87
N ARG A 305 14.67 23.59 10.27
CA ARG A 305 13.26 23.39 10.63
C ARG A 305 12.44 22.89 9.44
N SER A 306 12.67 23.47 8.25
CA SER A 306 12.00 23.08 7.02
C SER A 306 12.24 21.59 6.69
N PHE A 307 13.47 21.10 6.88
CA PHE A 307 13.81 19.68 6.71
C PHE A 307 13.08 18.77 7.70
N TRP A 308 13.22 19.01 9.01
CA TRP A 308 12.63 18.12 10.02
C TRP A 308 11.10 18.19 10.08
N ILE A 309 10.48 19.33 9.73
CA ILE A 309 9.03 19.50 9.67
C ILE A 309 8.47 19.02 8.33
N CYS A 310 8.90 19.60 7.22
CA CYS A 310 8.21 19.49 5.93
C CYS A 310 8.70 18.31 5.07
N PHE A 311 9.92 17.81 5.31
CA PHE A 311 10.28 16.45 4.91
C PHE A 311 9.94 15.45 6.02
N ASN A 312 10.69 15.40 7.13
CA ASN A 312 10.72 14.23 8.01
C ASN A 312 9.37 13.96 8.74
N LEU A 313 8.90 14.89 9.59
CA LEU A 313 7.60 14.78 10.27
C LEU A 313 6.45 14.56 9.27
N ARG A 314 6.38 15.38 8.22
CA ARG A 314 5.37 15.30 7.15
C ARG A 314 5.34 13.92 6.49
N PHE A 315 6.49 13.35 6.16
CA PHE A 315 6.62 12.04 5.53
C PHE A 315 6.18 10.92 6.49
N THR A 316 6.72 10.91 7.71
CA THR A 316 6.38 9.91 8.73
C THR A 316 4.90 9.96 9.14
N ALA A 317 4.31 11.15 9.25
CA ALA A 317 2.87 11.30 9.51
C ALA A 317 2.02 10.75 8.36
N THR A 318 2.41 11.02 7.11
CA THR A 318 1.74 10.47 5.90
C THR A 318 1.87 8.95 5.83
N LEU A 319 3.02 8.40 6.21
CA LEU A 319 3.24 6.95 6.33
C LEU A 319 2.33 6.34 7.41
N ASN A 320 2.33 6.87 8.63
CA ASN A 320 1.51 6.35 9.74
C ASN A 320 0.00 6.45 9.43
N ALA A 321 -0.44 7.52 8.77
CA ALA A 321 -1.83 7.66 8.30
C ALA A 321 -2.25 6.53 7.34
N ALA A 322 -1.37 6.13 6.41
CA ALA A 322 -1.61 4.98 5.54
C ALA A 322 -1.49 3.65 6.31
N PHE A 323 -0.52 3.49 7.21
CA PHE A 323 -0.33 2.29 8.01
C PHE A 323 -1.52 2.00 8.95
N PHE A 324 -2.26 3.03 9.39
CA PHE A 324 -3.52 2.86 10.11
C PHE A 324 -4.62 2.19 9.28
N VAL A 325 -4.58 2.27 7.95
CA VAL A 325 -5.45 1.47 7.07
C VAL A 325 -5.10 -0.01 7.25
N ASN A 326 -3.87 -0.40 6.91
CA ASN A 326 -3.35 -1.78 6.98
C ASN A 326 -3.50 -2.46 8.36
N SER A 327 -3.60 -1.68 9.44
CA SER A 327 -3.61 -2.17 10.83
C SER A 327 -4.95 -1.95 11.54
N VAL A 328 -5.30 -0.70 11.88
CA VAL A 328 -6.55 -0.39 12.61
C VAL A 328 -7.77 -0.78 11.77
N ALA A 329 -7.75 -0.51 10.46
CA ALA A 329 -8.85 -0.87 9.56
C ALA A 329 -8.92 -2.36 9.17
N HIS A 330 -8.08 -3.21 9.77
CA HIS A 330 -8.22 -4.68 9.78
C HIS A 330 -8.46 -5.27 11.18
N MET A 331 -8.60 -4.43 12.22
CA MET A 331 -8.64 -4.89 13.62
C MET A 331 -9.76 -4.28 14.48
N TRP A 332 -10.06 -2.98 14.37
CA TRP A 332 -10.94 -2.28 15.31
C TRP A 332 -11.96 -1.36 14.62
N GLY A 333 -13.19 -1.87 14.46
CA GLY A 333 -14.32 -1.21 13.81
C GLY A 333 -15.46 -2.22 13.60
N SER A 334 -16.51 -1.84 12.85
CA SER A 334 -17.64 -2.73 12.51
C SER A 334 -17.50 -3.37 11.14
N LYS A 335 -18.30 -4.42 10.86
CA LYS A 335 -18.29 -5.19 9.60
C LYS A 335 -19.68 -5.32 8.96
N PRO A 336 -20.33 -4.20 8.57
CA PRO A 336 -21.71 -4.19 8.09
C PRO A 336 -21.93 -4.84 6.70
N TYR A 337 -20.89 -5.25 5.97
CA TYR A 337 -21.00 -5.87 4.64
C TYR A 337 -20.50 -7.31 4.60
N ASP A 338 -19.40 -7.63 5.30
CA ASP A 338 -18.95 -9.00 5.47
C ASP A 338 -18.20 -9.21 6.80
N LYS A 339 -18.78 -9.98 7.72
CA LYS A 339 -18.20 -10.31 9.03
C LYS A 339 -17.07 -11.33 8.99
N ASN A 340 -16.88 -12.03 7.86
CA ASN A 340 -15.94 -13.15 7.73
C ASN A 340 -14.52 -12.72 7.33
N ILE A 341 -14.35 -11.53 6.74
CA ILE A 341 -13.05 -10.93 6.41
C ILE A 341 -12.53 -10.10 7.59
N SER A 342 -11.23 -9.80 7.69
CA SER A 342 -10.71 -8.95 8.78
C SER A 342 -11.02 -7.44 8.65
N PRO A 343 -11.03 -6.83 7.45
CA PRO A 343 -11.34 -5.41 7.24
C PRO A 343 -12.57 -4.87 7.99
N VAL A 344 -12.48 -3.64 8.50
CA VAL A 344 -13.49 -2.97 9.33
C VAL A 344 -13.75 -1.51 8.93
N GLU A 345 -14.93 -1.02 9.23
CA GLU A 345 -15.28 0.41 9.14
C GLU A 345 -14.73 1.18 10.36
N SER A 346 -13.84 2.15 10.12
CA SER A 346 -13.25 3.00 11.17
C SER A 346 -13.26 4.48 10.78
N ARG A 347 -14.12 5.25 11.46
CA ARG A 347 -14.26 6.71 11.25
C ARG A 347 -12.97 7.48 11.53
N LEU A 348 -12.14 7.00 12.46
CA LEU A 348 -10.85 7.60 12.80
C LEU A 348 -9.84 7.44 11.65
N VAL A 349 -9.74 6.23 11.08
CA VAL A 349 -8.91 5.98 9.90
C VAL A 349 -9.44 6.77 8.70
N SER A 350 -10.77 6.82 8.51
CA SER A 350 -11.40 7.56 7.42
C SER A 350 -11.07 9.06 7.45
N PHE A 351 -11.04 9.67 8.64
CA PHE A 351 -10.57 11.05 8.83
C PHE A 351 -9.08 11.22 8.53
N MET A 352 -8.21 10.34 9.03
CA MET A 352 -6.75 10.46 8.85
C MET A 352 -6.28 10.13 7.42
N ALA A 353 -6.96 9.22 6.74
CA ALA A 353 -6.65 8.72 5.40
C ALA A 353 -7.62 9.24 4.31
N LEU A 354 -8.24 10.41 4.53
CA LEU A 354 -9.09 11.15 3.57
C LEU A 354 -10.29 10.39 2.96
N GLY A 355 -10.63 9.22 3.50
CA GLY A 355 -11.70 8.34 3.03
C GLY A 355 -11.50 6.87 3.38
N GLU A 356 -10.26 6.35 3.31
CA GLU A 356 -10.00 4.88 3.19
C GLU A 356 -10.25 4.03 4.46
N GLY A 357 -10.86 4.61 5.50
CA GLY A 357 -11.30 3.89 6.70
C GLY A 357 -12.63 3.15 6.55
N TRP A 358 -13.34 3.27 5.42
CA TRP A 358 -14.53 2.47 5.11
C TRP A 358 -14.12 1.09 4.55
N HIS A 359 -13.29 0.38 5.32
CA HIS A 359 -12.46 -0.69 4.79
C HIS A 359 -13.17 -2.04 4.65
N ASN A 360 -14.25 -2.28 5.41
CA ASN A 360 -15.12 -3.44 5.19
C ASN A 360 -15.93 -3.25 3.90
N TYR A 361 -16.41 -2.04 3.60
CA TYR A 361 -16.99 -1.75 2.28
C TYR A 361 -15.96 -1.97 1.18
N HIS A 362 -14.77 -1.37 1.35
CA HIS A 362 -13.75 -1.38 0.32
C HIS A 362 -13.26 -2.79 -0.05
N HIS A 363 -13.05 -3.70 0.91
CA HIS A 363 -12.65 -5.07 0.59
C HIS A 363 -13.78 -5.95 0.02
N VAL A 364 -15.05 -5.59 0.25
CA VAL A 364 -16.20 -6.27 -0.36
C VAL A 364 -16.52 -5.73 -1.75
N PHE A 365 -16.23 -4.44 -1.99
CA PHE A 365 -16.46 -3.73 -3.25
C PHE A 365 -15.23 -2.92 -3.70
N PRO A 366 -14.08 -3.58 -3.97
CA PRO A 366 -12.80 -2.89 -4.24
C PRO A 366 -12.81 -2.01 -5.49
N TRP A 367 -13.72 -2.29 -6.43
CA TRP A 367 -13.88 -1.56 -7.68
C TRP A 367 -14.70 -0.26 -7.57
N ASP A 368 -15.29 0.04 -6.42
CA ASP A 368 -16.09 1.26 -6.21
C ASP A 368 -15.20 2.50 -6.04
N TYR A 369 -15.39 3.53 -6.89
CA TYR A 369 -14.55 4.73 -6.88
C TYR A 369 -14.65 5.59 -5.61
N LYS A 370 -15.72 5.41 -4.81
CA LYS A 370 -15.92 6.11 -3.54
C LYS A 370 -15.19 5.42 -2.39
N THR A 371 -14.89 4.13 -2.52
CA THR A 371 -14.38 3.19 -1.48
C THR A 371 -15.19 3.12 -0.18
N GLY A 372 -16.41 3.67 -0.17
CA GLY A 372 -17.36 3.59 0.94
C GLY A 372 -18.79 3.93 0.51
N GLU A 373 -19.79 3.24 1.05
CA GLU A 373 -21.19 3.71 1.02
C GLU A 373 -21.37 4.89 1.99
N PHE A 374 -20.82 4.76 3.20
CA PHE A 374 -20.93 5.77 4.24
C PHE A 374 -19.92 6.91 4.03
N GLY A 375 -20.33 8.10 4.45
CA GLY A 375 -19.50 9.31 4.43
C GLY A 375 -19.95 10.34 3.41
N SER A 376 -20.44 11.49 3.91
CA SER A 376 -20.37 12.73 3.14
C SER A 376 -18.91 13.08 2.82
N TYR A 377 -18.66 13.99 1.88
CA TYR A 377 -17.32 14.49 1.54
C TYR A 377 -16.42 14.89 2.73
N LYS A 378 -16.98 15.20 3.92
CA LYS A 378 -16.21 15.45 5.15
C LYS A 378 -15.38 14.26 5.65
N LEU A 379 -15.80 13.03 5.35
CA LEU A 379 -15.12 11.77 5.66
C LEU A 379 -14.88 10.95 4.38
N ASN A 380 -14.84 11.62 3.23
CA ASN A 380 -14.46 11.03 1.96
C ASN A 380 -14.03 12.13 0.97
N ILE A 381 -12.96 12.84 1.34
CA ILE A 381 -12.45 14.02 0.65
C ILE A 381 -11.90 13.60 -0.72
N THR A 382 -11.34 12.39 -0.81
CA THR A 382 -10.92 11.77 -2.08
C THR A 382 -12.06 11.65 -3.08
N THR A 383 -13.26 11.20 -2.67
CA THR A 383 -14.45 11.15 -3.54
C THR A 383 -14.84 12.54 -4.03
N ALA A 384 -14.83 13.55 -3.14
CA ALA A 384 -15.12 14.93 -3.50
C ALA A 384 -14.16 15.49 -4.56
N PHE A 385 -12.87 15.13 -4.47
CA PHE A 385 -11.85 15.47 -5.46
C PHE A 385 -12.11 14.77 -6.81
N ILE A 386 -12.41 13.46 -6.81
CA ILE A 386 -12.71 12.71 -8.03
C ILE A 386 -13.98 13.26 -8.72
N ASP A 387 -15.03 13.57 -7.96
CA ASP A 387 -16.27 14.18 -8.46
C ASP A 387 -16.06 15.57 -9.07
N PHE A 388 -15.16 16.37 -8.48
CA PHE A 388 -14.76 17.65 -9.03
C PHE A 388 -14.00 17.46 -10.36
N CYS A 389 -13.04 16.53 -10.41
CA CYS A 389 -12.35 16.19 -11.66
C CYS A 389 -13.30 15.61 -12.73
N ALA A 390 -14.35 14.89 -12.34
CA ALA A 390 -15.37 14.38 -13.26
C ALA A 390 -16.23 15.51 -13.84
N LYS A 391 -16.62 16.50 -13.02
CA LYS A 391 -17.31 17.72 -13.48
C LYS A 391 -16.47 18.57 -14.44
N LEU A 392 -15.15 18.53 -14.32
CA LEU A 392 -14.20 19.12 -15.28
C LEU A 392 -13.92 18.22 -16.52
N GLY A 393 -14.54 17.05 -16.62
CA GLY A 393 -14.30 16.08 -17.69
C GLY A 393 -12.93 15.38 -17.65
N LEU A 394 -12.13 15.62 -16.59
CA LEU A 394 -10.80 15.07 -16.38
C LEU A 394 -10.82 13.63 -15.87
N ALA A 395 -11.91 13.21 -15.24
CA ALA A 395 -12.20 11.84 -14.82
C ALA A 395 -13.51 11.33 -15.47
N LYS A 396 -13.58 10.06 -15.86
CA LYS A 396 -14.73 9.45 -16.56
C LYS A 396 -14.92 7.97 -16.19
N GLY A 397 -16.14 7.44 -16.35
CA GLY A 397 -16.45 6.04 -16.07
C GLY A 397 -16.22 5.66 -14.60
N LEU A 398 -16.78 6.46 -13.69
CA LEU A 398 -16.68 6.30 -12.24
C LEU A 398 -17.60 5.14 -11.81
N LYS A 399 -17.04 3.99 -11.44
CA LYS A 399 -17.79 2.78 -11.09
C LYS A 399 -18.34 2.87 -9.66
N SER A 400 -19.66 2.81 -9.49
CA SER A 400 -20.33 2.77 -8.18
C SER A 400 -21.15 1.49 -8.06
N VAL A 401 -21.13 0.86 -6.89
CA VAL A 401 -22.09 -0.20 -6.57
C VAL A 401 -23.52 0.40 -6.46
N SER A 402 -24.54 -0.38 -6.78
CA SER A 402 -25.94 -0.03 -6.52
C SER A 402 -26.31 -0.15 -5.04
N PRO A 403 -27.33 0.61 -4.58
CA PRO A 403 -27.91 0.40 -3.25
C PRO A 403 -28.40 -1.03 -3.01
N ASP A 404 -28.94 -1.70 -4.04
CA ASP A 404 -29.50 -3.05 -3.89
C ASP A 404 -28.42 -4.13 -3.77
N MET A 405 -27.33 -4.07 -4.55
CA MET A 405 -26.20 -5.01 -4.39
C MET A 405 -25.53 -4.84 -3.01
N VAL A 406 -25.33 -3.59 -2.57
CA VAL A 406 -24.82 -3.29 -1.22
C VAL A 406 -25.76 -3.83 -0.13
N LYS A 407 -27.09 -3.63 -0.29
CA LYS A 407 -28.10 -4.15 0.64
C LYS A 407 -28.13 -5.69 0.66
N ARG A 408 -28.12 -6.36 -0.50
CA ARG A 408 -28.06 -7.83 -0.61
C ARG A 408 -26.86 -8.38 0.15
N ARG A 409 -25.67 -7.82 -0.08
CA ARG A 409 -24.44 -8.30 0.56
C ARG A 409 -24.44 -8.05 2.08
N ALA A 410 -24.90 -6.87 2.52
CA ALA A 410 -25.03 -6.57 3.94
C ALA A 410 -26.02 -7.50 4.67
N MET A 411 -27.17 -7.83 4.08
CA MET A 411 -28.12 -8.79 4.67
C MET A 411 -27.59 -10.23 4.68
N LYS A 412 -26.81 -10.64 3.66
CA LYS A 412 -26.19 -11.97 3.56
C LYS A 412 -25.02 -12.17 4.55
N CYS A 413 -24.09 -11.22 4.59
CA CYS A 413 -22.79 -11.41 5.24
C CYS A 413 -22.47 -10.40 6.38
N GLY A 414 -23.26 -9.35 6.60
CA GLY A 414 -22.95 -8.30 7.57
C GLY A 414 -23.02 -8.73 9.04
N ASP A 415 -22.42 -7.95 9.93
CA ASP A 415 -22.40 -8.14 11.40
C ASP A 415 -23.65 -7.64 12.15
N GLY A 416 -24.70 -7.21 11.43
CA GLY A 416 -25.90 -6.62 12.01
C GLY A 416 -25.72 -5.18 12.53
N SER A 417 -24.53 -4.57 12.42
CA SER A 417 -24.32 -3.14 12.76
C SER A 417 -25.03 -2.19 11.79
N ARG A 418 -25.44 -2.71 10.62
CA ARG A 418 -26.44 -2.11 9.73
C ARG A 418 -27.80 -2.72 10.05
N PHE A 419 -28.82 -1.89 10.27
CA PHE A 419 -30.19 -2.34 10.57
C PHE A 419 -30.80 -3.18 9.43
N LEU A 420 -30.77 -4.51 9.57
CA LEU A 420 -31.81 -5.50 9.23
C LEU A 420 -31.29 -6.93 9.57
N THR A 421 -32.17 -7.92 9.63
CA THR A 421 -31.93 -9.24 10.26
C THR A 421 -31.21 -10.27 9.38
N ASP A 422 -30.37 -11.10 10.00
CA ASP A 422 -29.64 -12.24 9.38
C ASP A 422 -30.52 -13.31 8.73
N GLU A 423 -30.12 -13.78 7.54
CA GLU A 423 -29.85 -15.22 7.30
C GLU A 423 -28.94 -15.42 6.05
N TYR A 424 -28.40 -16.64 5.87
CA TYR A 424 -27.54 -17.12 4.76
C TYR A 424 -26.08 -16.62 4.68
N ALA A 425 -25.15 -17.33 5.32
CA ALA A 425 -23.72 -17.03 5.23
C ALA A 425 -22.98 -17.66 4.02
N HIS A 426 -21.81 -17.06 3.71
CA HIS A 426 -20.64 -17.62 3.01
C HIS A 426 -20.47 -17.50 1.48
N LYS A 427 -19.17 -17.51 1.14
CA LYS A 427 -18.50 -17.56 -0.17
C LYS A 427 -18.75 -16.36 -1.10
N ASP A 428 -17.84 -16.28 -2.07
CA ASP A 428 -17.70 -15.28 -3.13
C ASP A 428 -17.29 -13.90 -2.58
N ALA A 429 -15.99 -13.62 -2.54
CA ALA A 429 -15.42 -12.30 -2.23
C ALA A 429 -14.86 -11.72 -3.54
N VAL A 430 -15.49 -10.66 -4.05
CA VAL A 430 -15.22 -10.15 -5.40
C VAL A 430 -14.03 -9.22 -5.41
N TRP A 431 -12.97 -9.57 -6.15
CA TRP A 431 -11.72 -8.82 -6.18
C TRP A 431 -11.72 -7.61 -7.11
N GLY A 432 -12.61 -7.54 -8.11
CA GLY A 432 -12.66 -6.41 -9.04
C GLY A 432 -13.85 -6.44 -10.01
N TYR A 433 -14.07 -5.33 -10.72
CA TYR A 433 -15.10 -5.25 -11.77
C TYR A 433 -14.65 -6.05 -13.00
N GLY A 434 -15.42 -7.08 -13.36
CA GLY A 434 -15.13 -7.99 -14.48
C GLY A 434 -14.38 -9.27 -14.11
N ASP A 435 -14.13 -9.54 -12.82
CA ASP A 435 -13.48 -10.79 -12.41
C ASP A 435 -14.39 -12.03 -12.61
N ARG A 436 -13.77 -13.21 -12.71
CA ARG A 436 -14.42 -14.48 -13.08
C ARG A 436 -15.31 -15.06 -11.98
N ASP A 437 -15.10 -14.63 -10.74
CA ASP A 437 -15.77 -15.11 -9.53
C ASP A 437 -16.92 -14.18 -9.05
N ILE A 438 -17.27 -13.17 -9.84
CA ILE A 438 -18.46 -12.34 -9.60
C ILE A 438 -19.72 -13.24 -9.60
N PRO A 439 -20.56 -13.20 -8.54
CA PRO A 439 -21.83 -13.90 -8.50
C PRO A 439 -22.71 -13.57 -9.71
N LYS A 440 -23.39 -14.56 -10.28
CA LYS A 440 -24.14 -14.41 -11.55
C LYS A 440 -25.15 -13.26 -11.52
N ASP A 441 -25.82 -13.07 -10.38
CA ASP A 441 -26.85 -12.04 -10.19
C ASP A 441 -26.21 -10.64 -10.19
N ASP A 442 -25.06 -10.48 -9.52
CA ASP A 442 -24.28 -9.24 -9.54
C ASP A 442 -23.74 -8.97 -10.95
N LEU A 443 -23.25 -10.00 -11.65
CA LEU A 443 -22.78 -9.93 -13.03
C LEU A 443 -23.91 -9.56 -14.01
N GLN A 444 -25.15 -9.96 -13.73
CA GLN A 444 -26.33 -9.55 -14.48
C GLN A 444 -26.71 -8.09 -14.19
N GLU A 445 -26.58 -7.63 -12.94
CA GLU A 445 -26.84 -6.23 -12.57
C GLU A 445 -25.79 -5.28 -13.16
N LEU A 446 -24.49 -5.65 -13.13
CA LEU A 446 -23.42 -4.87 -13.77
C LEU A 446 -23.64 -4.71 -15.29
N LYS A 447 -24.26 -5.69 -15.96
CA LYS A 447 -24.65 -5.58 -17.38
C LYS A 447 -25.81 -4.61 -17.64
N GLY A 448 -26.56 -4.24 -16.60
CA GLY A 448 -27.56 -3.16 -16.65
C GLY A 448 -26.98 -1.77 -16.37
N MET A 449 -25.74 -1.68 -15.87
CA MET A 449 -25.07 -0.43 -15.49
C MET A 449 -24.20 0.12 -16.64
N ASN A 450 -24.84 0.67 -17.69
CA ASN A 450 -24.18 1.44 -18.75
C ASN A 450 -24.32 2.96 -18.52
#